data_AF-A0A7Y5V3A8-F1
#
_entry.id   AF-A0A7Y5V3A8-F1
#
_cell.length_a   1.000
_cell.length_b   1.000
_cell.length_c   1.000
_cell.angle_alpha   90.00
_cell.angle_beta   90.00
_cell.angle_gamma   90.00
#
_symmetry.space_group_name_H-M   'P 1'
#
loop_
_entity.id
_entity.type
_entity.pdbx_description
1 polymer ?
#
loop_
_entity_poly.entity_id
_entity_poly.type
_entity_poly.pdbx_seq_one_letter_code
_entity_poly.pdbx_strand_id
1 'polypeptide(L)'
;MNWMKSRREEIRLTQDEIVTQLQMRGVEVSRSAYAAWETGRNPPPLISPDFRSALANIFKLSETELLRRAGLAVYAEHTNEGERAADIVDALEPERRNLALKLLEQLLPN
;
A
#
# COMPACT_ATOMS: atom_id res chain seq x y z
N MET A 1 -11.19 16.01 -0.31
CA MET A 1 -11.68 14.97 0.64
C MET A 1 -10.51 14.08 0.99
N ASN A 2 -10.25 13.79 2.26
CA ASN A 2 -9.05 13.04 2.68
C ASN A 2 -9.25 11.53 2.42
N TRP A 3 -8.36 10.92 1.65
CA TRP A 3 -8.47 9.53 1.24
C TRP A 3 -8.41 8.53 2.41
N MET A 4 -7.68 8.85 3.49
CA MET A 4 -7.59 7.98 4.68
C MET A 4 -8.94 7.91 5.39
N LYS A 5 -9.59 9.06 5.54
CA LYS A 5 -10.94 9.13 6.13
C LYS A 5 -11.94 8.32 5.30
N SER A 6 -11.94 8.53 3.98
CA SER A 6 -12.79 7.77 3.05
C SER A 6 -12.52 6.27 3.14
N ARG A 7 -11.24 5.85 3.15
CA ARG A 7 -10.88 4.45 3.25
C ARG A 7 -11.30 3.82 4.58
N ARG A 8 -11.10 4.52 5.69
CA ARG A 8 -11.55 4.07 7.01
C ARG A 8 -13.06 3.84 7.05
N GLU A 9 -13.85 4.75 6.46
CA GLU A 9 -15.30 4.65 6.37
C GLU A 9 -15.74 3.46 5.49
N GLU A 10 -15.06 3.21 4.35
CA GLU A 10 -15.31 2.05 3.48
C GLU A 10 -15.13 0.72 4.22
N ILE A 11 -14.05 0.59 5.01
CA ILE A 11 -13.76 -0.61 5.80
C ILE A 11 -14.51 -0.67 7.13
N ARG A 12 -15.37 0.33 7.40
CA ARG A 12 -16.24 0.45 8.58
C ARG A 12 -15.50 0.38 9.91
N LEU A 13 -14.31 0.99 9.97
CA LEU A 13 -13.55 1.11 11.21
C LEU A 13 -13.69 2.51 11.81
N THR A 14 -13.62 2.59 13.12
CA THR A 14 -13.47 3.83 13.90
C THR A 14 -11.99 4.22 13.99
N GLN A 15 -11.72 5.48 14.31
CA GLN A 15 -10.33 5.93 14.53
C GLN A 15 -9.66 5.13 15.66
N ASP A 16 -10.43 4.82 16.72
CA ASP A 16 -9.94 4.09 17.89
C ASP A 16 -9.59 2.64 17.55
N GLU A 17 -10.37 1.99 16.68
CA GLU A 17 -10.04 0.63 16.19
C GLU A 17 -8.77 0.62 15.33
N ILE A 18 -8.57 1.62 14.47
CA ILE A 18 -7.32 1.73 13.68
C ILE A 18 -6.11 1.90 14.60
N VAL A 19 -6.20 2.83 15.55
CA VAL A 19 -5.14 3.09 16.54
C VAL A 19 -4.81 1.84 17.34
N THR A 20 -5.84 1.15 17.84
CA THR A 20 -5.67 -0.11 18.59
C THR A 20 -4.96 -1.16 17.73
N GLN A 21 -5.36 -1.32 16.47
CA GLN A 21 -4.74 -2.28 15.57
C GLN A 21 -3.29 -1.94 15.20
N LEU A 22 -2.94 -0.65 15.12
CA LEU A 22 -1.56 -0.18 14.94
C LEU A 22 -0.72 -0.51 16.18
N GLN A 23 -1.24 -0.20 17.37
CA GLN A 23 -0.57 -0.49 18.65
C GLN A 23 -0.33 -1.99 18.86
N MET A 24 -1.31 -2.84 18.52
CA MET A 24 -1.16 -4.30 18.55
C MET A 24 -0.04 -4.83 17.64
N ARG A 25 0.41 -4.03 16.66
CA ARG A 25 1.52 -4.35 15.74
C ARG A 25 2.82 -3.66 16.14
N GLY A 26 2.90 -3.12 17.37
CA GLY A 26 4.09 -2.43 17.88
C GLY A 26 4.24 -1.00 17.37
N VAL A 27 3.21 -0.44 16.72
CA VAL A 27 3.24 0.95 16.26
C VAL A 27 2.61 1.86 17.32
N GLU A 28 3.43 2.66 17.98
CA GLU A 28 2.94 3.67 18.92
C GLU A 28 2.33 4.85 18.18
N VAL A 29 1.01 4.96 18.24
CA VAL A 29 0.25 6.10 17.71
C VAL A 29 -0.84 6.50 18.69
N SER A 30 -1.07 7.81 18.81
CA SER A 30 -2.22 8.35 19.54
C SER A 30 -3.41 8.59 18.61
N ARG A 31 -4.62 8.58 19.18
CA ARG A 31 -5.84 8.94 18.46
C ARG A 31 -5.79 10.34 17.83
N SER A 32 -5.18 11.29 18.54
CA SER A 32 -5.01 12.66 18.03
C SER A 32 -4.05 12.73 16.84
N ALA A 33 -2.97 11.94 16.85
CA ALA A 33 -2.09 11.82 15.69
C ALA A 33 -2.84 11.25 14.49
N TYR A 34 -3.61 10.16 14.68
CA TYR A 34 -4.42 9.59 13.61
C TYR A 34 -5.46 10.58 13.04
N ALA A 35 -6.15 11.33 13.91
CA ALA A 35 -7.09 12.37 13.48
C ALA A 35 -6.40 13.51 12.70
N ALA A 36 -5.15 13.86 13.05
CA ALA A 36 -4.37 14.83 12.28
C ALA A 36 -4.06 14.33 10.86
N TRP A 37 -3.87 13.01 10.67
CA TRP A 37 -3.69 12.39 9.36
C TRP A 37 -4.95 12.50 8.50
N GLU A 38 -6.13 12.22 9.08
CA GLU A 38 -7.42 12.32 8.38
C GLU A 38 -7.84 13.76 8.03
N THR A 39 -7.27 14.76 8.71
CA THR A 39 -7.49 16.18 8.40
C THR A 39 -6.43 16.75 7.47
N GLY A 40 -5.38 15.98 7.16
CA GLY A 40 -4.26 16.44 6.33
C GLY A 40 -3.35 17.46 7.01
N ARG A 41 -3.49 17.70 8.33
CA ARG A 41 -2.65 18.65 9.09
C ARG A 41 -1.24 18.12 9.29
N ASN A 42 -1.11 16.81 9.47
CA ASN A 42 0.16 16.13 9.63
C ASN A 42 0.09 14.82 8.84
N PRO A 43 1.00 14.51 7.92
CA PRO A 43 0.96 13.24 7.20
C PRO A 43 1.36 12.06 8.10
N PRO A 44 0.87 10.84 7.82
CA PRO A 44 1.35 9.63 8.48
C PRO A 44 2.82 9.34 8.12
N PRO A 45 3.61 8.70 9.01
CA PRO A 45 5.03 8.41 8.80
C PRO A 45 5.29 7.21 7.86
N LEU A 46 4.83 7.32 6.61
CA LEU A 46 4.87 6.25 5.60
C LEU A 46 6.28 5.85 5.13
N ILE A 47 7.31 6.59 5.53
CA ILE A 47 8.72 6.25 5.27
C ILE A 47 9.13 5.02 6.08
N SER A 48 8.61 4.87 7.31
CA SER A 48 8.88 3.71 8.16
C SER A 48 8.28 2.45 7.54
N PRO A 49 9.08 1.42 7.20
CA PRO A 49 8.58 0.18 6.62
C PRO A 49 7.56 -0.53 7.52
N ASP A 50 7.85 -0.62 8.83
CA ASP A 50 6.97 -1.28 9.79
C ASP A 50 5.62 -0.57 9.89
N PHE A 51 5.65 0.77 9.95
CA PHE A 51 4.44 1.59 9.97
C PHE A 51 3.62 1.40 8.69
N ARG A 52 4.29 1.49 7.53
CA ARG A 52 3.66 1.40 6.21
C ARG A 52 3.00 0.04 6.03
N SER A 53 3.70 -1.04 6.37
CA SER A 53 3.18 -2.40 6.30
C SER A 53 1.99 -2.60 7.23
N ALA A 54 2.08 -2.12 8.49
CA ALA A 54 0.98 -2.20 9.44
C ALA A 54 -0.27 -1.46 8.94
N LEU A 55 -0.11 -0.23 8.44
CA LEU A 55 -1.23 0.57 7.95
C LEU A 55 -1.84 -0.01 6.66
N ALA A 56 -1.01 -0.51 5.74
CA ALA A 56 -1.46 -1.17 4.51
C ALA A 56 -2.33 -2.39 4.83
N ASN A 57 -1.89 -3.22 5.77
CA ASN A 57 -2.62 -4.40 6.23
C ASN A 57 -3.97 -4.04 6.84
N ILE A 58 -4.03 -3.03 7.72
CA ILE A 58 -5.29 -2.58 8.35
C ILE A 58 -6.25 -2.05 7.27
N PHE A 59 -5.73 -1.27 6.32
CA PHE A 59 -6.53 -0.71 5.23
C PHE A 59 -6.84 -1.71 4.11
N LYS A 60 -6.33 -2.94 4.18
CA LYS A 60 -6.47 -3.97 3.14
C LYS A 60 -6.04 -3.43 1.78
N LEU A 61 -4.88 -2.79 1.73
CA LEU A 61 -4.23 -2.27 0.52
C LEU A 61 -2.84 -2.91 0.40
N SER A 62 -2.28 -2.93 -0.82
CA SER A 62 -0.85 -3.13 -0.97
C SER A 62 -0.08 -1.89 -0.49
N GLU A 63 1.17 -2.04 -0.09
CA GLU A 63 2.01 -0.88 0.27
C GLU A 63 2.16 0.10 -0.89
N THR A 64 2.24 -0.40 -2.13
CA THR A 64 2.26 0.42 -3.35
C THR A 64 0.98 1.25 -3.49
N GLU A 65 -0.19 0.63 -3.29
CA GLU A 65 -1.47 1.34 -3.38
C GLU A 65 -1.62 2.38 -2.26
N LEU A 66 -1.15 2.05 -1.05
CA LEU A 66 -1.11 2.98 0.08
C LEU A 66 -0.26 4.22 -0.24
N LEU A 67 0.95 4.02 -0.76
CA LEU A 67 1.85 5.10 -1.16
C LEU A 67 1.29 5.93 -2.31
N ARG A 68 0.64 5.28 -3.29
CA ARG A 68 -0.04 5.96 -4.41
C ARG A 68 -1.12 6.90 -3.91
N ARG A 69 -2.00 6.43 -3.01
CA ARG A 69 -3.05 7.26 -2.40
C ARG A 69 -2.49 8.40 -1.56
N ALA A 70 -1.34 8.18 -0.93
CA ALA A 70 -0.63 9.20 -0.17
C ALA A 70 0.13 10.23 -1.05
N GLY A 71 0.16 10.06 -2.37
CA GLY A 71 0.94 10.91 -3.27
C GLY A 71 2.46 10.71 -3.18
N LEU A 72 2.90 9.58 -2.61
CA LEU A 72 4.31 9.24 -2.37
C LEU A 72 4.84 8.19 -3.36
N ALA A 73 3.97 7.57 -4.15
CA ALA A 73 4.44 6.66 -5.18
C ALA A 73 5.19 7.45 -6.26
N VAL A 74 6.47 7.11 -6.46
CA VAL A 74 7.14 7.40 -7.71
C VAL A 74 6.47 6.50 -8.74
N TYR A 75 5.85 7.07 -9.76
CA TYR A 75 5.51 6.30 -10.93
C TYR A 75 6.83 5.71 -11.43
N ALA A 76 7.02 4.40 -11.27
CA ALA A 76 7.74 3.73 -12.34
C ALA A 76 6.87 4.01 -13.55
N GLU A 77 7.28 4.93 -14.42
CA GLU A 77 6.66 5.05 -15.72
C GLU A 77 6.80 3.67 -16.34
N HIS A 78 5.73 2.88 -16.27
CA HIS A 78 5.67 1.62 -16.96
C HIS A 78 5.64 2.01 -18.42
N THR A 79 6.65 1.58 -19.16
CA THR A 79 6.58 1.73 -20.60
C THR A 79 5.40 0.90 -21.11
N ASN A 80 4.88 1.23 -22.29
CA ASN A 80 3.80 0.43 -22.91
C ASN A 80 4.17 -1.06 -22.98
N GLU A 81 5.46 -1.37 -23.10
CA GLU A 81 6.00 -2.72 -23.08
C GLU A 81 5.92 -3.37 -21.69
N GLY A 82 6.15 -2.61 -20.62
CA GLY A 82 5.99 -3.08 -19.25
C GLY A 82 4.55 -3.42 -18.89
N GLU A 83 3.60 -2.57 -19.28
CA GLU A 83 2.17 -2.85 -19.09
C GLU A 83 1.72 -4.07 -19.90
N ARG A 84 2.12 -4.13 -21.18
CA ARG A 84 1.83 -5.27 -22.05
C ARG A 84 2.41 -6.58 -21.49
N ALA A 85 3.61 -6.54 -20.90
CA ALA A 85 4.22 -7.72 -20.30
C ALA A 85 3.43 -8.21 -19.07
N ALA A 86 2.97 -7.28 -18.21
CA ALA A 86 2.14 -7.61 -17.06
C ALA A 86 0.81 -8.26 -17.49
N ASP A 87 0.12 -7.68 -18.46
CA ASP A 87 -1.15 -8.22 -18.98
C ASP A 87 -1.00 -9.64 -19.53
N ILE A 88 0.08 -9.91 -20.27
CA ILE A 88 0.38 -11.25 -20.79
C ILE A 88 0.59 -12.23 -19.63
N VAL A 89 1.37 -11.86 -18.63
CA VAL A 89 1.70 -12.73 -17.49
C VAL A 89 0.45 -13.03 -16.65
N ASP A 90 -0.40 -12.05 -16.41
CA ASP A 90 -1.62 -12.20 -15.63
C ASP A 90 -2.65 -13.11 -16.31
N ALA A 91 -2.67 -13.16 -17.64
CA ALA A 91 -3.54 -14.04 -18.42
C ALA A 91 -3.08 -15.53 -18.42
N LEU A 92 -1.90 -15.85 -17.90
CA LEU A 92 -1.39 -17.22 -17.87
C LEU A 92 -1.96 -18.03 -16.71
N GLU A 93 -2.07 -19.35 -16.94
CA GLU A 93 -2.34 -20.34 -15.89
C GLU A 93 -1.27 -20.29 -14.77
N PRO A 94 -1.62 -20.61 -13.51
CA PRO A 94 -0.76 -20.36 -12.34
C PRO A 94 0.68 -20.89 -12.47
N GLU A 95 0.83 -22.10 -13.00
CA GLU A 95 2.14 -22.75 -13.19
C GLU A 95 3.00 -22.01 -14.22
N ARG A 96 2.38 -21.54 -15.31
CA ARG A 96 3.05 -20.80 -16.39
C ARG A 96 3.34 -19.37 -15.99
N ARG A 97 2.44 -18.75 -15.22
CA ARG A 97 2.65 -17.42 -14.62
C ARG A 97 3.88 -17.42 -13.72
N ASN A 98 4.00 -18.42 -12.85
CA ASN A 98 5.15 -18.57 -11.96
C ASN A 98 6.47 -18.76 -12.73
N LEU A 99 6.45 -19.55 -13.82
CA LEU A 99 7.62 -19.69 -14.67
C LEU A 99 7.97 -18.37 -15.39
N ALA A 100 6.98 -17.67 -15.94
CA ALA A 100 7.17 -16.40 -16.63
C ALA A 100 7.76 -15.32 -15.72
N LEU A 101 7.26 -15.21 -14.48
CA LEU A 101 7.80 -14.29 -13.49
C LEU A 101 9.26 -14.60 -13.16
N LYS A 102 9.61 -15.87 -12.93
CA LYS A 102 11.01 -16.29 -12.68
C LYS A 102 11.95 -15.95 -13.84
N LEU A 103 11.47 -16.09 -15.08
CA LEU A 103 12.26 -15.72 -16.25
C LEU A 103 12.47 -14.21 -16.35
N LEU A 104 11.45 -13.41 -16.03
CA LEU A 104 11.58 -11.95 -15.98
C LEU A 104 12.56 -11.50 -14.88
N GLU A 105 12.52 -12.13 -13.71
CA GLU A 105 13.46 -11.86 -12.61
C GLU A 105 14.92 -12.11 -13.01
N GLN A 106 15.19 -13.14 -13.83
CA GLN A 106 16.55 -13.42 -14.33
C GLN A 106 17.09 -12.38 -15.30
N LEU A 107 16.22 -11.55 -15.89
CA LEU A 107 16.59 -10.51 -16.85
C LEU A 107 16.86 -9.16 -16.19
N LEU A 108 16.56 -9.03 -14.89
CA LEU A 108 16.85 -7.80 -14.16
C LEU A 108 18.36 -7.69 -13.90
N PRO A 109 18.97 -6.51 -14.11
CA PRO A 109 20.36 -6.28 -13.75
C PRO A 109 20.52 -6.41 -12.23
N ASN A 110 21.57 -7.14 -11.81
CA ASN A 110 21.96 -7.27 -10.40
C ASN A 110 22.30 -5.93 -9.75
#